data_AF-A0A022Y319-F1
#
_entry.id   AF-A0A022Y319-F1
#
_cell.length_a   1.000
_cell.length_b   1.000
_cell.length_c   1.000
_cell.angle_alpha   90.00
_cell.angle_beta   90.00
_cell.angle_gamma   90.00
#
_symmetry.space_group_name_H-M   'P 1'
#
loop_
_entity.id
_entity.type
_entity.pdbx_description
1 polymer ?
#
loop_
_entity_poly.entity_id
_entity_poly.type
_entity_poly.pdbx_seq_one_letter_code
_entity_poly.pdbx_strand_id
1 'polypeptide(L)'
;MASSIVRPSVSALRQSYRVAGFQHRSPIAALSASQLQRTWFHASSKKDILPPLPQVVHGTTNDAAPIPPTSPTHGSYHWTFERVVAASLIPLTIAPFASGSVSPVLDAVLCGTLVIHSHIGFQAMIADYFRPWRVPKTSAFLNWLLRGFTLATAVGLYEFETNDVGVTEALKRIWKA
;
A
#
# COMPACT_ATOMS: atom_id res chain seq x y z
N MET A 1 74.04 36.71 52.52
CA MET A 1 73.19 36.66 53.72
C MET A 1 71.80 36.23 53.29
N ALA A 2 71.52 34.95 53.50
CA ALA A 2 70.25 34.32 53.17
C ALA A 2 69.38 34.29 54.43
N SER A 3 68.11 34.68 54.31
CA SER A 3 67.09 34.38 55.32
C SER A 3 65.88 33.78 54.62
N SER A 4 65.88 32.44 54.63
CA SER A 4 64.77 31.56 54.34
C SER A 4 63.71 31.72 55.43
N ILE A 5 62.45 31.92 55.04
CA ILE A 5 61.31 31.70 55.93
C ILE A 5 60.47 30.58 55.34
N VAL A 6 60.67 29.41 55.95
CA VAL A 6 59.88 28.19 55.81
C VAL A 6 58.48 28.46 56.40
N ARG A 7 57.42 28.21 55.64
CA ARG A 7 56.05 28.08 56.17
C ARG A 7 55.67 26.60 56.26
N PRO A 8 55.04 26.14 57.35
CA PRO A 8 54.70 24.75 57.54
C PRO A 8 53.54 24.32 56.63
N SER A 9 53.71 23.15 56.01
CA SER A 9 52.67 22.35 55.37
C SER A 9 51.71 21.80 56.42
N VAL A 10 50.43 22.14 56.35
CA VAL A 10 49.38 21.47 57.14
C VAL A 10 48.66 20.49 56.23
N SER A 11 48.99 19.22 56.42
CA SER A 11 48.35 18.07 55.80
C SER A 11 47.01 17.78 56.49
N ALA A 12 45.99 17.54 55.66
CA ALA A 12 44.86 16.65 55.89
C ALA A 12 44.02 16.79 57.17
N LEU A 13 42.80 17.32 57.00
CA LEU A 13 41.61 16.63 57.51
C LEU A 13 40.42 16.89 56.58
N ARG A 14 40.15 15.95 55.66
CA ARG A 14 38.88 15.90 54.93
C ARG A 14 37.81 15.44 55.91
N GLN A 15 37.09 16.38 56.51
CA GLN A 15 35.92 16.07 57.30
C GLN A 15 34.74 15.81 56.35
N SER A 16 34.55 14.55 55.98
CA SER A 16 33.37 14.10 55.27
C SER A 16 32.18 14.11 56.23
N TYR A 17 31.43 15.21 56.25
CA TYR A 17 30.08 15.22 56.80
C TYR A 17 29.20 14.36 55.90
N ARG A 18 28.96 13.11 56.30
CA ARG A 18 27.86 12.31 55.75
C ARG A 18 26.56 12.91 56.28
N VAL A 19 25.97 13.82 55.53
CA VAL A 19 24.55 14.14 55.70
C VAL A 19 23.80 12.86 55.34
N ALA A 20 23.21 12.22 56.35
CA ALA A 20 22.27 11.14 56.17
C ALA A 20 21.04 11.72 55.45
N GLY A 21 21.07 11.68 54.12
CA GLY A 21 19.91 11.99 53.29
C GLY A 21 18.79 11.04 53.68
N PHE A 22 17.71 11.61 54.18
CA PHE A 22 16.46 10.94 54.49
C PHE A 22 16.00 10.18 53.22
N GLN A 23 16.13 8.86 53.20
CA GLN A 23 15.56 8.05 52.13
C GLN A 23 14.05 8.02 52.33
N HIS A 24 13.33 8.89 51.63
CA HIS A 24 11.88 8.81 51.53
C HIS A 24 11.55 7.54 50.75
N ARG A 25 11.36 6.42 51.45
CA ARG A 25 10.75 5.22 50.88
C ARG A 25 9.29 5.57 50.57
N SER A 26 9.03 6.02 49.36
CA SER A 26 7.69 6.01 48.81
C SER A 26 7.23 4.55 48.72
N PRO A 27 6.10 4.15 49.33
CA PRO A 27 5.54 2.82 49.18
C PRO A 27 4.69 2.73 47.90
N ILE A 28 4.99 3.57 46.90
CA ILE A 28 4.51 3.32 45.54
C ILE A 28 5.52 2.37 44.93
N ALA A 29 5.44 1.12 45.41
CA ALA A 29 6.02 -0.03 44.75
C ALA A 29 5.74 0.12 43.26
N ALA A 30 6.81 0.01 42.47
CA ALA A 30 6.78 0.04 41.03
C ALA A 30 5.59 -0.79 40.52
N LEU A 31 4.52 -0.10 40.11
CA LEU A 31 3.54 -0.70 39.23
C LEU A 31 4.31 -0.97 37.95
N SER A 32 4.72 -2.22 37.79
CA SER A 32 5.27 -2.71 36.54
C SER A 32 4.28 -2.32 35.45
N ALA A 33 4.69 -1.43 34.55
CA ALA A 33 3.89 -1.00 33.42
C ALA A 33 3.46 -2.18 32.52
N SER A 34 3.99 -3.39 32.76
CA SER A 34 3.56 -4.63 32.13
C SER A 34 2.19 -5.17 32.58
N GLN A 35 1.55 -4.60 33.60
CA GLN A 35 0.31 -5.16 34.18
C GLN A 35 -0.98 -4.38 33.87
N LEU A 36 -0.93 -3.32 33.05
CA LEU A 36 -2.12 -2.60 32.56
C LEU A 36 -2.50 -2.96 31.11
N GLN A 37 -2.14 -4.15 30.63
CA GLN A 37 -2.71 -4.69 29.39
C GLN A 37 -3.94 -5.57 29.67
N ARG A 38 -5.01 -4.92 30.14
CA ARG A 38 -6.37 -5.47 30.11
C ARG A 38 -7.23 -4.64 29.17
N THR A 39 -7.07 -4.84 27.86
CA THR A 39 -8.04 -4.36 26.86
C THR A 39 -9.13 -5.40 26.71
N TRP A 40 -10.33 -5.05 27.15
CA TRP A 40 -11.35 -6.00 27.59
C TRP A 40 -12.25 -6.62 26.51
N PHE A 41 -12.17 -6.29 25.21
CA PHE A 41 -12.98 -6.99 24.17
C PHE A 41 -12.36 -7.01 22.76
N HIS A 42 -11.12 -7.48 22.62
CA HIS A 42 -10.63 -7.98 21.34
C HIS A 42 -10.07 -9.39 21.54
N ALA A 43 -10.87 -10.42 21.23
CA ALA A 43 -10.44 -11.82 21.28
C ALA A 43 -9.48 -12.20 20.13
N SER A 44 -9.30 -11.30 19.15
CA SER A 44 -8.39 -11.51 18.03
C SER A 44 -6.99 -11.00 18.37
N SER A 45 -5.99 -11.86 18.17
CA SER A 45 -4.58 -11.48 18.26
C SER A 45 -4.28 -10.40 17.21
N LYS A 46 -3.71 -9.26 17.64
CA LYS A 46 -3.26 -8.22 16.69
C LYS A 46 -2.13 -8.79 15.83
N LYS A 47 -2.40 -9.00 14.55
CA LYS A 47 -1.38 -9.35 13.56
C LYS A 47 -1.16 -8.15 12.65
N ASP A 48 -0.10 -7.39 12.94
CA ASP A 48 0.26 -6.23 12.13
C ASP A 48 0.84 -6.71 10.79
N ILE A 49 0.00 -6.70 9.75
CA ILE A 49 0.43 -6.96 8.38
C ILE A 49 1.09 -5.68 7.87
N LEU A 50 2.40 -5.76 7.58
CA LEU A 50 3.24 -4.64 7.13
C LEU A 50 3.35 -3.49 8.16
N PRO A 51 4.05 -3.70 9.31
CA PRO A 51 4.26 -2.64 10.28
C PRO A 51 4.97 -1.43 9.65
N PRO A 52 4.78 -0.20 10.15
CA PRO A 52 5.40 0.99 9.58
C PRO A 52 6.92 0.81 9.48
N LEU A 53 7.51 1.29 8.37
CA LEU A 53 8.97 1.30 8.24
C LEU A 53 9.57 2.29 9.25
N PRO A 54 10.85 2.12 9.63
CA PRO A 54 11.56 3.14 10.38
C PRO A 54 11.46 4.50 9.67
N GLN A 55 11.14 5.55 10.42
CA GLN A 55 11.14 6.91 9.91
C GLN A 55 12.60 7.34 9.69
N VAL A 56 13.02 7.46 8.43
CA VAL A 56 14.37 7.89 8.07
C VAL A 56 14.27 9.24 7.36
N VAL A 57 15.03 10.23 7.84
CA VAL A 57 15.20 11.51 7.14
C VAL A 57 16.26 11.31 6.06
N HIS A 58 15.87 11.51 4.80
CA HIS A 58 16.79 11.52 3.68
C HIS A 58 17.16 12.96 3.35
N GLY A 59 18.42 13.35 3.58
CA GLY A 59 18.91 14.73 3.42
C GLY A 59 18.86 15.54 4.73
N THR A 60 18.88 16.86 4.62
CA THR A 60 18.75 17.81 5.73
C THR A 60 17.35 18.44 5.73
N THR A 61 16.96 19.08 6.85
CA THR A 61 15.67 19.76 6.98
C THR A 61 15.45 20.87 5.96
N ASN A 62 16.52 21.45 5.40
CA ASN A 62 16.46 22.56 4.45
C ASN A 62 16.59 22.10 2.99
N ASP A 63 16.79 20.81 2.73
CA ASP A 63 16.90 20.31 1.37
C ASP A 63 15.50 20.16 0.74
N ALA A 64 15.36 20.63 -0.50
CA ALA A 64 14.13 20.45 -1.25
C ALA A 64 13.88 18.97 -1.55
N ALA A 65 12.62 18.53 -1.49
CA ALA A 65 12.25 17.18 -1.86
C ALA A 65 12.65 16.89 -3.32
N PRO A 66 13.23 15.71 -3.61
CA PRO A 66 13.62 15.37 -4.98
C PRO A 66 12.36 15.26 -5.85
N ILE A 67 12.39 15.94 -7.00
CA ILE A 67 11.31 15.87 -7.98
C ILE A 67 11.50 14.60 -8.80
N PRO A 68 10.52 13.67 -8.82
CA PRO A 68 10.64 12.47 -9.64
C PRO A 68 10.63 12.83 -11.13
N PRO A 69 11.29 12.04 -11.99
CA PRO A 69 11.26 12.26 -13.43
C PRO A 69 9.82 12.16 -13.95
N THR A 70 9.40 13.15 -14.74
CA THR A 70 8.05 13.20 -15.29
C THR A 70 7.98 12.46 -16.63
N SER A 71 6.88 11.75 -16.85
CA SER A 71 6.62 11.01 -18.08
C SER A 71 5.13 11.10 -18.42
N PRO A 72 4.73 11.76 -19.53
CA PRO A 72 3.32 11.89 -19.91
C PRO A 72 2.62 10.54 -20.09
N THR A 73 3.34 9.52 -20.54
CA THR A 73 2.81 8.16 -20.75
C THR A 73 2.36 7.50 -19.45
N HIS A 74 2.97 7.83 -18.32
CA HIS A 74 2.60 7.31 -17.00
C HIS A 74 1.61 8.23 -16.25
N GLY A 75 1.36 9.43 -16.77
CA GLY A 75 0.48 10.42 -16.16
C GLY A 75 -0.72 10.71 -17.04
N SER A 76 -0.68 11.85 -17.74
CA SER A 76 -1.82 12.39 -18.47
C SER A 76 -2.34 11.45 -19.57
N TYR A 77 -1.47 10.83 -20.37
CA TYR A 77 -1.92 9.95 -21.44
C TYR A 77 -2.59 8.68 -20.92
N HIS A 78 -2.04 8.08 -19.85
CA HIS A 78 -2.66 6.92 -19.20
C HIS A 78 -4.05 7.27 -18.65
N TRP A 79 -4.16 8.40 -17.96
CA TRP A 79 -5.43 8.87 -17.42
C TRP A 79 -6.47 9.12 -18.52
N THR A 80 -6.09 9.85 -19.58
CA THR A 80 -7.01 10.13 -20.69
C THR A 80 -7.47 8.84 -21.37
N PHE A 81 -6.54 7.90 -21.61
CA PHE A 81 -6.86 6.60 -22.19
C PHE A 81 -7.87 5.82 -21.33
N GLU A 82 -7.65 5.73 -20.02
CA GLU A 82 -8.59 5.09 -19.10
C GLU A 82 -9.99 5.71 -19.17
N ARG A 83 -10.07 7.05 -19.20
CA ARG A 83 -11.36 7.75 -19.27
C ARG A 83 -12.08 7.49 -20.58
N VAL A 84 -11.35 7.45 -21.70
CA VAL A 84 -11.92 7.12 -23.02
C VAL A 84 -12.46 5.69 -23.02
N VAL A 85 -11.69 4.72 -22.51
CA VAL A 85 -12.13 3.32 -22.40
C VAL A 85 -13.39 3.23 -21.54
N ALA A 86 -13.40 3.83 -20.35
CA ALA A 86 -14.56 3.83 -19.46
C ALA A 86 -15.79 4.52 -20.08
N ALA A 87 -15.60 5.66 -20.75
CA ALA A 87 -16.69 6.37 -21.43
C ALA A 87 -17.25 5.56 -22.61
N SER A 88 -16.40 4.83 -23.34
CA SER A 88 -16.82 3.99 -24.47
C SER A 88 -17.67 2.78 -24.06
N LEU A 89 -17.49 2.26 -22.84
CA LEU A 89 -18.32 1.17 -22.32
C LEU A 89 -19.79 1.58 -22.13
N ILE A 90 -20.09 2.85 -21.90
CA ILE A 90 -21.48 3.33 -21.71
C ILE A 90 -22.34 3.06 -22.95
N PRO A 91 -22.02 3.56 -24.16
CA PRO A 91 -22.80 3.23 -25.35
C PRO A 91 -22.67 1.76 -25.74
N LEU A 92 -21.51 1.12 -25.57
CA LEU A 92 -21.32 -0.29 -25.92
C LEU A 92 -22.20 -1.23 -25.09
N THR A 93 -22.47 -0.93 -23.82
CA THR A 93 -23.37 -1.72 -22.98
C THR A 93 -24.84 -1.50 -23.31
N ILE A 94 -25.21 -0.35 -23.87
CA ILE A 94 -26.58 -0.03 -24.29
C ILE A 94 -26.89 -0.63 -25.68
N ALA A 95 -25.90 -0.68 -26.57
CA ALA A 95 -26.10 -1.03 -27.98
C ALA A 95 -26.75 -2.41 -28.24
N PRO A 96 -26.46 -3.50 -27.47
CA PRO A 96 -27.16 -4.78 -27.63
C PRO A 96 -28.67 -4.69 -27.37
N PHE A 97 -29.09 -3.80 -26.46
CA PHE A 97 -30.51 -3.60 -26.16
C PHE A 97 -31.22 -2.75 -27.22
N ALA A 98 -30.52 -1.75 -27.77
CA ALA A 98 -31.09 -0.83 -28.75
C ALA A 98 -31.19 -1.42 -30.16
N SER A 99 -30.26 -2.30 -30.54
CA SER A 99 -30.18 -2.86 -31.91
C SER A 99 -31.19 -3.97 -32.17
N GLY A 100 -31.80 -4.58 -31.14
CA GLY A 100 -32.75 -5.67 -31.26
C GLY A 100 -32.20 -6.96 -31.87
N SER A 101 -30.90 -6.99 -32.21
CA SER A 101 -30.22 -8.11 -32.85
C SER A 101 -28.80 -8.24 -32.29
N VAL A 102 -28.27 -9.45 -32.31
CA VAL A 102 -26.94 -9.75 -31.78
C VAL A 102 -25.93 -9.64 -32.91
N SER A 103 -24.96 -8.75 -32.79
CA SER A 103 -23.89 -8.59 -33.78
C SER A 103 -22.57 -9.10 -33.21
N PRO A 104 -21.95 -10.15 -33.79
CA PRO A 104 -20.70 -10.72 -33.28
C PRO A 104 -19.56 -9.70 -33.20
N VAL A 105 -19.52 -8.75 -34.15
CA VAL A 105 -18.51 -7.68 -34.13
C VAL A 105 -18.73 -6.75 -32.95
N LEU A 106 -19.98 -6.38 -32.66
CA LEU A 106 -20.32 -5.53 -31.53
C LEU A 106 -19.98 -6.25 -30.22
N ASP A 107 -20.34 -7.53 -30.11
CA ASP A 107 -20.07 -8.34 -28.94
C ASP A 107 -18.57 -8.48 -28.67
N ALA A 108 -17.77 -8.76 -29.70
CA ALA A 108 -16.32 -8.80 -29.61
C ALA A 108 -15.71 -7.44 -29.19
N VAL A 109 -16.24 -6.33 -29.69
CA VAL A 109 -15.80 -4.97 -29.30
C VAL A 109 -16.14 -4.67 -27.84
N LEU A 110 -17.36 -5.00 -27.41
CA LEU A 110 -17.80 -4.87 -26.02
C LEU A 110 -16.89 -5.70 -25.10
N CYS A 111 -16.72 -6.98 -25.42
CA CYS A 111 -15.89 -7.92 -24.66
C CYS A 111 -14.42 -7.47 -24.59
N GLY A 112 -13.82 -7.09 -25.72
CA GLY A 112 -12.44 -6.60 -25.77
C GLY A 112 -12.24 -5.33 -24.95
N THR A 113 -13.17 -4.37 -25.05
CA THR A 113 -13.13 -3.13 -24.27
C THR A 113 -13.27 -3.43 -22.77
N LEU A 114 -14.13 -4.37 -22.40
CA LEU A 114 -14.33 -4.81 -21.02
C LEU A 114 -13.05 -5.43 -20.45
N VAL A 115 -12.39 -6.32 -21.20
CA VAL A 115 -11.09 -6.90 -20.80
C VAL A 115 -10.04 -5.82 -20.58
N ILE A 116 -9.92 -4.86 -21.48
CA ILE A 116 -8.96 -3.74 -21.36
C ILE A 116 -9.28 -2.92 -20.10
N HIS A 117 -10.54 -2.54 -19.89
CA HIS A 117 -10.98 -1.78 -18.73
C HIS A 117 -10.67 -2.51 -17.41
N SER A 118 -10.99 -3.80 -17.35
CA SER A 118 -10.70 -4.65 -16.19
C SER A 118 -9.20 -4.80 -15.94
N HIS A 119 -8.39 -4.97 -16.98
CA HIS A 119 -6.93 -5.08 -16.82
C HIS A 119 -6.35 -3.82 -16.17
N ILE A 120 -6.71 -2.64 -16.67
CA ILE A 120 -6.20 -1.37 -16.13
C ILE A 120 -6.71 -1.14 -14.70
N GLY A 121 -7.99 -1.45 -14.44
CA GLY A 121 -8.57 -1.35 -13.10
C GLY A 121 -7.86 -2.23 -12.07
N PHE A 122 -7.61 -3.50 -12.41
CA PHE A 122 -6.86 -4.40 -11.52
C PHE A 122 -5.40 -3.98 -11.37
N GLN A 123 -4.76 -3.46 -12.41
CA GLN A 123 -3.40 -2.93 -12.32
C GLN A 123 -3.33 -1.75 -11.33
N ALA A 124 -4.32 -0.86 -11.34
CA ALA A 124 -4.42 0.24 -10.37
C ALA A 124 -4.57 -0.29 -8.93
N MET A 125 -5.45 -1.28 -8.70
CA MET A 125 -5.57 -1.92 -7.39
C MET A 125 -4.25 -2.55 -6.91
N ILE A 126 -3.52 -3.23 -7.80
CA ILE A 126 -2.22 -3.81 -7.46
C ILE A 126 -1.22 -2.71 -7.10
N ALA A 127 -1.16 -1.61 -7.85
CA ALA A 127 -0.25 -0.50 -7.60
C ALA A 127 -0.53 0.18 -6.23
N ASP A 128 -1.80 0.33 -5.87
CA ASP A 128 -2.21 1.00 -4.64
C ASP A 128 -1.94 0.16 -3.39
N TYR A 129 -2.33 -1.13 -3.42
CA TYR A 129 -2.25 -2.01 -2.25
C TYR A 129 -0.90 -2.74 -2.14
N PHE A 130 -0.26 -3.08 -3.26
CA PHE A 130 0.97 -3.87 -3.30
C PHE A 130 2.12 -3.06 -3.89
N ARG A 131 2.50 -2.00 -3.16
CA ARG A 131 3.58 -1.08 -3.56
C ARG A 131 4.91 -1.82 -3.76
N PRO A 132 5.57 -1.70 -4.94
CA PRO A 132 6.78 -2.46 -5.27
C PRO A 132 7.95 -2.27 -4.30
N TRP A 133 8.12 -1.07 -3.73
CA TRP A 133 9.19 -0.82 -2.75
C TRP A 133 8.94 -1.48 -1.40
N ARG A 134 7.70 -1.86 -1.08
CA ARG A 134 7.32 -2.50 0.19
C ARG A 134 7.23 -4.02 0.04
N VAL A 135 6.67 -4.50 -1.07
CA VAL A 135 6.39 -5.93 -1.33
C VAL A 135 6.75 -6.33 -2.77
N PRO A 136 8.03 -6.24 -3.17
CA PRO A 136 8.43 -6.37 -4.58
C PRO A 136 8.07 -7.73 -5.19
N LYS A 137 8.26 -8.83 -4.43
CA LYS A 137 7.94 -10.18 -4.89
C LYS A 137 6.44 -10.38 -5.12
N THR A 138 5.62 -9.95 -4.16
CA THR A 138 4.16 -10.05 -4.24
C THR A 138 3.63 -9.18 -5.37
N SER A 139 4.10 -7.94 -5.49
CA SER A 139 3.70 -7.03 -6.56
C SER A 139 4.05 -7.60 -7.95
N ALA A 140 5.26 -8.12 -8.12
CA ALA A 140 5.69 -8.75 -9.38
C ALA A 140 4.84 -9.98 -9.72
N PHE A 141 4.59 -10.85 -8.73
CA PHE A 141 3.73 -12.03 -8.91
C PHE A 141 2.31 -11.63 -9.34
N LEU A 142 1.68 -10.68 -8.65
CA LEU A 142 0.33 -10.23 -8.96
C LEU A 142 0.24 -9.59 -10.36
N ASN A 143 1.26 -8.84 -10.79
CA ASN A 143 1.31 -8.28 -12.14
C ASN A 143 1.39 -9.37 -13.21
N TRP A 144 2.19 -10.42 -13.00
CA TRP A 144 2.25 -11.56 -13.92
C TRP A 144 0.97 -12.38 -13.91
N LEU A 145 0.39 -12.60 -12.74
CA LEU A 145 -0.90 -13.26 -12.58
C LEU A 145 -1.99 -12.51 -13.34
N LEU A 146 -2.06 -11.18 -13.20
CA LEU A 146 -3.00 -10.33 -13.92
C LEU A 146 -2.83 -10.47 -15.44
N ARG A 147 -1.61 -10.44 -15.96
CA ARG A 147 -1.34 -10.65 -17.39
C ARG A 147 -1.81 -12.03 -17.86
N GLY A 148 -1.56 -13.06 -17.05
CA GLY A 148 -2.03 -14.42 -17.32
C GLY A 148 -3.56 -14.49 -17.40
N PHE A 149 -4.27 -13.92 -16.43
CA PHE A 149 -5.73 -13.85 -16.44
C PHE A 149 -6.26 -13.04 -17.63
N THR A 150 -5.68 -11.89 -17.94
CA THR A 150 -6.10 -11.08 -19.08
C THR A 150 -5.98 -11.85 -20.40
N LEU A 151 -4.87 -12.56 -20.62
CA LEU A 151 -4.70 -13.39 -21.80
C LEU A 151 -5.67 -14.58 -21.81
N ALA A 152 -5.82 -15.27 -20.68
CA ALA A 152 -6.74 -16.40 -20.57
C ALA A 152 -8.19 -15.97 -20.84
N THR A 153 -8.63 -14.84 -20.28
CA THR A 153 -9.96 -14.27 -20.52
C THR A 153 -10.12 -13.83 -21.97
N ALA A 154 -9.11 -13.20 -22.59
CA ALA A 154 -9.17 -12.80 -23.99
C ALA A 154 -9.31 -14.03 -24.92
N VAL A 155 -8.56 -15.10 -24.67
CA VAL A 155 -8.67 -16.35 -25.42
C VAL A 155 -10.03 -17.02 -25.18
N GLY A 156 -10.50 -17.08 -23.93
CA GLY A 156 -11.80 -17.65 -23.60
C GLY A 156 -12.95 -16.92 -24.30
N LEU A 157 -12.90 -15.59 -24.34
CA LEU A 157 -13.88 -14.77 -25.07
C LEU A 157 -13.76 -14.96 -26.58
N TYR A 158 -12.53 -15.05 -27.13
CA TYR A 158 -12.34 -15.34 -28.55
C TYR A 158 -12.96 -16.68 -28.96
N GLU A 159 -12.73 -17.74 -28.17
CA GLU A 159 -13.33 -19.04 -28.37
C GLU A 159 -14.85 -19.00 -28.24
N PHE A 160 -15.38 -18.26 -27.25
CA PHE A 160 -16.81 -18.12 -27.03
C PHE A 160 -17.53 -17.37 -28.16
N GLU A 161 -16.90 -16.36 -28.74
CA GLU A 161 -17.43 -15.62 -29.88
C GLU A 161 -17.29 -16.38 -31.21
N THR A 162 -16.23 -17.19 -31.37
CA THR A 162 -15.94 -17.85 -32.66
C THR A 162 -16.58 -19.23 -32.77
N ASN A 163 -16.58 -20.00 -31.68
CA ASN A 163 -17.00 -21.41 -31.66
C ASN A 163 -18.28 -21.65 -30.84
N ASP A 164 -18.81 -20.65 -30.14
CA ASP A 164 -20.05 -20.73 -29.37
C ASP A 164 -21.01 -19.59 -29.78
N VAL A 165 -22.04 -19.32 -28.97
CA VAL A 165 -23.15 -18.41 -29.28
C VAL A 165 -22.83 -16.92 -29.08
N GLY A 166 -21.71 -16.58 -28.45
CA GLY A 166 -21.36 -15.21 -28.06
C GLY A 166 -21.95 -14.75 -26.72
N VAL A 167 -21.30 -13.78 -26.08
CA VAL A 167 -21.58 -13.33 -24.70
C VAL A 167 -22.98 -12.75 -24.55
N THR A 168 -23.40 -11.88 -25.45
CA THR A 168 -24.69 -11.19 -25.36
C THR A 168 -25.88 -12.15 -25.58
N GLU A 169 -25.77 -13.10 -26.51
CA GLU A 169 -26.80 -14.13 -26.72
C GLU A 169 -26.80 -15.15 -25.56
N ALA A 170 -25.64 -15.52 -25.02
CA ALA A 170 -25.56 -16.37 -23.84
C ALA A 170 -26.26 -15.72 -22.63
N LEU A 171 -26.00 -14.43 -22.36
CA LEU A 171 -26.67 -13.67 -21.30
C LEU A 171 -28.19 -13.64 -21.49
N LYS A 172 -28.66 -13.45 -22.73
CA LYS A 172 -30.08 -13.47 -23.06
C LYS A 172 -30.73 -14.83 -22.79
N ARG A 173 -30.02 -15.94 -23.05
CA ARG A 173 -30.50 -17.30 -22.75
C ARG A 173 -30.54 -17.56 -21.25
N ILE A 174 -29.49 -17.16 -20.53
CA ILE A 174 -29.43 -17.29 -19.06
C ILE A 174 -30.57 -16.51 -18.39
N TRP A 175 -30.90 -15.32 -18.88
CA TRP A 175 -31.98 -14.52 -18.31
C TRP A 175 -33.37 -15.15 -18.43
N LYS A 176 -33.57 -16.02 -19.43
CA LYS A 176 -34.84 -16.72 -19.67
C LYS A 176 -34.91 -18.11 -19.03
N ALA A 177 -33.80 -18.60 -18.47
CA ALA A 177 -33.72 -19.88 -17.78
C ALA A 177 -34.33 -19.78 -16.38
#